data_AF-A0A961DQ28-F1
#
_entry.id   AF-A0A961DQ28-F1
#
_cell.length_a   1.000
_cell.length_b   1.000
_cell.length_c   1.000
_cell.angle_alpha   90.00
_cell.angle_beta   90.00
_cell.angle_gamma   90.00
#
_symmetry.space_group_name_H-M   'P 1'
#
loop_
_entity.id
_entity.type
_entity.pdbx_description
1 polymer ?
#
loop_
_entity_poly.entity_id
_entity_poly.type
_entity_poly.pdbx_seq_one_letter_code
_entity_poly.pdbx_strand_id
1 'polypeptide(L)' 'AAHLDEVISKLPAMKTPTVNELYGQSGYAVETVVEKRQINVLIPALKDAGASDIIELPLSKIVH' A
#
# COMPACT_ATOMS: atom_id res chain seq x y z
N ALA A 1 1.02 -9.78 11.38
CA ALA A 1 -0.07 -8.83 11.68
C ALA A 1 0.40 -7.50 12.25
N ALA A 2 1.45 -7.45 13.10
CA ALA A 2 1.85 -6.25 13.85
C ALA A 2 2.10 -4.96 13.03
N HIS A 3 2.48 -5.09 11.76
CA HIS A 3 2.78 -3.94 10.89
C HIS A 3 1.63 -3.54 9.95
N LEU A 4 0.56 -4.35 9.83
CA LEU A 4 -0.50 -4.09 8.86
C LEU A 4 -1.24 -2.78 9.15
N ASP A 5 -1.64 -2.57 10.41
CA ASP A 5 -2.37 -1.38 10.82
C ASP A 5 -1.51 -0.12 10.67
N GLU A 6 -0.20 -0.22 10.97
CA GLU A 6 0.74 0.88 10.81
C GLU A 6 0.90 1.24 9.32
N VAL A 7 1.08 0.25 8.44
CA VAL A 7 1.15 0.45 6.98
C VAL A 7 -0.14 1.09 6.46
N ILE A 8 -1.31 0.56 6.84
CA ILE A 8 -2.62 1.09 6.41
C ILE A 8 -2.78 2.55 6.85
N SER A 9 -2.30 2.92 8.05
CA SER A 9 -2.38 4.29 8.56
C SER A 9 -1.59 5.31 7.73
N LYS A 10 -0.58 4.86 6.98
CA LYS A 10 0.23 5.74 6.10
C LYS A 10 -0.38 5.91 4.72
N LEU A 11 -1.29 5.03 4.30
CA LEU A 11 -1.85 5.05 2.95
C LEU A 11 -2.84 6.22 2.80
N PRO A 12 -2.72 7.02 1.72
CA PRO A 12 -3.68 8.09 1.45
C PRO A 12 -5.04 7.47 1.13
N ALA A 13 -6.06 7.92 1.86
CA ALA A 13 -7.39 7.31 1.94
C ALA A 13 -8.29 7.63 0.74
N MET A 14 -7.87 7.30 -0.49
CA MET A 14 -8.71 7.55 -1.67
C MET A 14 -9.93 6.61 -1.81
N LYS A 15 -10.26 5.86 -0.76
CA LYS A 15 -11.22 4.75 -0.54
C LYS A 15 -10.42 3.51 -0.12
N THR A 16 -11.00 2.56 0.59
CA THR A 16 -10.32 1.48 1.33
C THR A 16 -9.24 0.72 0.51
N PRO A 17 -8.02 0.48 1.04
CA PRO A 17 -7.03 -0.35 0.36
C PRO A 17 -7.54 -1.80 0.24
N THR A 18 -7.17 -2.48 -0.85
CA THR A 18 -7.40 -3.93 -0.97
C THR A 18 -6.38 -4.65 -0.09
N VAL A 19 -6.85 -5.56 0.76
CA VAL A 19 -6.00 -6.36 1.64
C VAL A 19 -6.30 -7.84 1.41
N ASN A 20 -5.31 -8.60 0.96
CA ASN A 20 -5.40 -10.04 0.74
C ASN A 20 -4.42 -10.77 1.64
N GLU A 21 -4.85 -11.85 2.30
CA GLU A 21 -3.95 -12.71 3.07
C GLU A 21 -3.08 -13.55 2.13
N LEU A 22 -1.77 -13.58 2.39
CA LEU A 22 -0.83 -14.38 1.61
C LEU A 22 -0.91 -15.85 2.00
N TYR A 23 -0.61 -16.71 1.03
CA TYR A 23 -0.56 -18.16 1.26
C TYR A 23 0.33 -18.52 2.45
N GLY A 24 -0.13 -19.48 3.26
CA GLY A 24 0.61 -19.97 4.43
C GLY A 24 0.69 -18.98 5.60
N GLN A 25 -0.23 -18.01 5.70
CA GLN A 25 -0.27 -17.01 6.78
C GLN A 25 1.03 -16.19 6.89
N SER A 26 1.72 -16.03 5.76
CA SER A 26 3.03 -15.39 5.68
C SER A 26 2.96 -13.85 5.74
N GLY A 27 1.78 -13.27 5.56
CA GLY A 27 1.58 -11.82 5.60
C GLY A 27 0.35 -11.38 4.83
N TYR A 28 0.34 -10.12 4.39
CA TYR A 28 -0.74 -9.53 3.62
C TYR A 28 -0.19 -8.79 2.40
N ALA A 29 -0.86 -8.95 1.26
CA ALA A 29 -0.71 -8.06 0.13
C ALA A 29 -1.66 -6.87 0.30
N VAL A 30 -1.12 -5.65 0.21
CA VAL A 30 -1.88 -4.40 0.34
C VAL A 30 -1.72 -3.61 -0.95
N GLU A 31 -2.84 -3.25 -1.57
CA GLU A 31 -2.88 -2.50 -2.83
C GLU A 31 -3.76 -1.26 -2.68
N THR A 32 -3.27 -0.11 -3.17
CA THR A 32 -4.04 1.13 -3.18
C THR A 32 -3.61 2.05 -4.32
N VAL A 33 -4.50 2.98 -4.69
CA VAL A 33 -4.25 4.02 -5.67
C VAL A 33 -3.86 5.30 -4.95
N VAL A 34 -2.72 5.88 -5.32
CA VAL A 34 -2.17 7.08 -4.70
C VAL A 34 -1.84 8.14 -5.75
N GLU A 35 -1.78 9.39 -5.34
CA GLU A 35 -1.32 10.45 -6.23
C GLU A 35 0.17 10.30 -6.53
N LYS A 36 0.55 10.42 -7.81
CA LYS A 36 1.94 10.30 -8.26
C LYS A 36 2.91 11.22 -7.50
N ARG A 37 2.45 12.41 -7.11
CA ARG A 37 3.27 13.40 -6.37
C ARG A 37 3.65 12.93 -4.96
N GLN A 38 2.89 12.02 -4.37
CA GLN A 38 3.09 11.54 -2.99
C GLN A 38 4.05 10.34 -2.92
N ILE A 39 4.33 9.68 -4.04
CA ILE A 39 5.09 8.41 -4.10
C ILE A 39 6.46 8.51 -3.44
N ASN A 40 7.21 9.59 -3.72
CA ASN A 40 8.56 9.79 -3.19
C ASN A 40 8.61 9.92 -1.66
N VAL A 41 7.50 10.32 -1.03
CA VAL A 41 7.39 10.43 0.44
C VAL A 41 6.76 9.16 1.01
N LEU A 42 5.79 8.60 0.31
CA LEU A 42 5.02 7.45 0.76
C LEU A 42 5.84 6.16 0.77
N ILE A 43 6.63 5.88 -0.27
CA ILE A 43 7.42 4.63 -0.33
C ILE A 43 8.38 4.52 0.87
N PRO A 44 9.21 5.53 1.20
CA PRO A 44 10.05 5.47 2.41
C PRO A 44 9.23 5.27 3.68
N ALA A 45 8.14 6.02 3.87
CA ALA A 45 7.30 5.91 5.07
C ALA A 45 6.66 4.52 5.23
N LEU A 46 6.29 3.86 4.12
CA LEU A 46 5.76 2.50 4.14
C LEU A 46 6.85 1.48 4.52
N LYS A 47 8.08 1.65 3.99
CA LYS A 47 9.21 0.78 4.36
C LYS A 47 9.56 0.91 5.84
N ASP A 48 9.56 2.13 6.37
CA ASP A 48 9.80 2.39 7.79
C ASP A 48 8.70 1.78 8.68
N ALA A 49 7.45 1.75 8.19
CA ALA A 49 6.32 1.07 8.84
C ALA A 49 6.35 -0.48 8.70
N GLY A 50 7.34 -1.04 7.99
CA GLY A 50 7.53 -2.49 7.85
C GLY A 50 6.99 -3.10 6.55
N ALA A 51 6.60 -2.30 5.56
CA ALA A 51 6.24 -2.81 4.23
C ALA A 51 7.49 -3.28 3.47
N SER A 52 7.40 -4.45 2.83
CA SER A 52 8.41 -4.99 1.92
C SER A 52 7.85 -5.13 0.50
N ASP A 53 8.74 -5.34 -0.47
CA ASP A 53 8.37 -5.74 -1.84
C ASP A 53 7.37 -4.80 -2.55
N ILE A 54 7.55 -3.49 -2.36
CA ILE A 54 6.67 -2.45 -2.90
C ILE A 54 6.83 -2.35 -4.43
N ILE A 55 5.72 -2.41 -5.16
CA ILE A 55 5.65 -2.25 -6.61
C ILE A 55 4.73 -1.06 -6.94
N GLU A 56 5.18 -0.18 -7.84
CA GLU A 56 4.36 0.88 -8.42
C GLU A 56 3.87 0.47 -9.81
N LEU A 57 2.57 0.60 -10.06
CA LEU A 57 1.95 0.32 -11.36
C LEU A 57 1.25 1.59 -11.88
N PRO A 58 1.64 2.15 -13.04
CA PRO A 58 0.96 3.30 -13.61
C PRO A 58 -0.42 2.92 -14.14
N LEU A 59 -1.46 3.66 -13.73
CA LEU A 59 -2.80 3.49 -14.27
C LEU A 59 -2.93 4.17 -15.64
N SER A 60 -3.45 3.44 -16.62
CA SER A 60 -3.70 3.96 -17.97
C SER A 60 -4.96 4.82 -18.07
N LYS A 61 -5.97 4.50 -17.26
CA LYS A 61 -7.25 5.21 -17.21
C LYS A 61 -7.90 5.04 -15.85
N ILE A 62 -8.50 6.11 -15.34
CA ILE A 62 -9.35 6.09 -14.15
C ILE A 62 -10.77 6.43 -14.61
N VAL A 63 -11.75 5.61 -14.23
CA VAL A 63 -13.18 5.84 -14.50
C VAL A 63 -13.87 6.00 -13.15
N HIS A 64 -14.73 7.00 -13.03
CA HIS A 64 -15.49 7.33 -11.82
C HIS A 64 -16.98 7.30 -12.12
#